data_AF-A0A950MP25-F1
#
_entry.id   AF-A0A950MP25-F1
#
_cell.length_a   1.000
_cell.length_b   1.000
_cell.length_c   1.000
_cell.angle_alpha   90.00
_cell.angle_beta   90.00
_cell.angle_gamma   90.00
#
_symmetry.space_group_name_H-M   'P 1'
#
loop_
_entity.id
_entity.type
_entity.pdbx_description
1 polymer ?
#
loop_
_entity_poly.entity_id
_entity_poly.type
_entity_poly.pdbx_seq_one_letter_code
_entity_poly.pdbx_strand_id
1 'polypeptide(L)' 'AIIEAFALPENAGKGVIQLNGRMVELLHADMARRTLAIAEAIAGRSMAAE' A
#
# COMPACT_ATOMS: atom_id res chain seq x y z
N ALA A 1 -6.21 1.30 -2.32
CA ALA A 1 -6.96 0.30 -1.53
C ALA A 1 -6.35 0.00 -0.16
N ILE A 2 -5.32 -0.86 -0.01
CA ILE A 2 -4.79 -1.24 1.33
C ILE A 2 -4.08 -0.07 2.02
N ILE A 3 -3.18 0.63 1.30
CA ILE A 3 -2.43 1.79 1.82
C ILE A 3 -3.40 2.88 2.31
N GLU A 4 -4.42 3.18 1.50
CA GLU A 4 -5.45 4.17 1.81
C GLU A 4 -6.28 3.76 3.03
N ALA A 5 -6.65 2.48 3.14
CA ALA A 5 -7.44 1.99 4.28
C ALA A 5 -6.72 2.21 5.62
N PHE A 6 -5.39 2.06 5.65
CA PHE A 6 -4.57 2.37 6.83
C PHE A 6 -4.26 3.86 7.02
N ALA A 7 -4.49 4.70 6.01
CA ALA A 7 -4.34 6.15 6.12
C ALA A 7 -5.56 6.85 6.73
N LEU A 8 -6.68 6.13 6.89
CA LEU A 8 -7.88 6.65 7.51
C LEU A 8 -7.67 6.94 9.01
N PRO A 9 -8.12 8.09 9.53
CA PRO A 9 -7.97 8.45 10.95
C PRO A 9 -8.52 7.40 11.91
N GLU A 10 -9.66 6.77 11.58
CA GLU A 10 -10.28 5.71 12.39
C GLU A 10 -9.43 4.44 12.50
N ASN A 11 -8.42 4.28 11.65
CA ASN A 11 -7.49 3.15 11.65
C ASN A 11 -6.10 3.49 12.18
N ALA A 12 -5.89 4.74 12.62
CA ALA A 12 -4.63 5.15 13.22
C ALA A 12 -4.27 4.29 14.44
N GLY A 13 -3.02 3.84 14.49
CA GLY A 13 -2.50 3.00 15.58
C GLY A 13 -2.99 1.54 15.59
N LYS A 14 -3.85 1.12 14.65
CA LYS A 14 -4.28 -0.28 14.56
C LYS A 14 -3.23 -1.12 13.83
N GLY A 15 -2.88 -2.28 14.43
CA GLY A 15 -2.05 -3.29 13.78
C GLY A 15 -2.80 -4.14 12.75
N VAL A 16 -4.14 -4.22 12.86
CA VAL A 16 -5.03 -4.98 11.97
C VAL A 16 -6.32 -4.21 11.71
N ILE A 17 -6.88 -4.34 10.51
CA ILE A 17 -8.19 -3.81 10.13
C ILE A 17 -9.00 -4.84 9.35
N GLN A 18 -10.33 -4.68 9.34
CA GLN A 18 -11.21 -5.41 8.42
C GLN A 18 -11.32 -4.61 7.12
N LEU A 19 -10.97 -5.20 5.99
CA LEU A 19 -11.08 -4.63 4.66
C LEU A 19 -11.75 -5.64 3.73
N ASN A 20 -12.89 -5.28 3.13
CA ASN A 20 -13.66 -6.13 2.23
C ASN A 20 -13.98 -7.53 2.84
N GLY A 21 -14.34 -7.56 4.12
CA GLY A 21 -14.65 -8.79 4.85
C GLY A 21 -13.44 -9.66 5.22
N ARG A 22 -12.21 -9.19 4.99
CA ARG A 22 -10.97 -9.90 5.33
C ARG A 22 -10.16 -9.13 6.37
N MET A 23 -9.44 -9.87 7.21
CA MET A 23 -8.47 -9.29 8.14
C MET A 23 -7.21 -8.92 7.36
N VAL A 24 -6.72 -7.69 7.53
CA VAL A 24 -5.51 -7.19 6.90
C VAL A 24 -4.64 -6.53 7.97
N GLU A 25 -3.40 -7.00 8.09
CA GLU A 25 -2.36 -6.42 8.95
C GLU A 25 -1.71 -5.16 8.36
N LEU A 26 -1.18 -4.30 9.25
CA LEU A 26 -0.38 -3.12 8.90
C LEU A 26 0.84 -3.50 8.04
N LEU A 27 1.43 -4.67 8.28
CA LEU A 27 2.51 -5.23 7.47
C LEU A 27 2.14 -5.32 5.98
N HIS A 28 0.89 -5.63 5.65
CA HIS A 28 0.44 -5.66 4.25
C HIS A 28 0.43 -4.27 3.61
N ALA A 29 0.15 -3.21 4.38
CA ALA A 29 0.25 -1.84 3.88
C ALA A 29 1.70 -1.47 3.57
N ASP A 30 2.65 -1.86 4.43
CA ASP A 30 4.07 -1.66 4.19
C ASP A 30 4.56 -2.44 2.96
N MET A 31 4.11 -3.69 2.81
CA MET A 31 4.39 -4.48 1.61
C MET A 31 3.82 -3.82 0.34
N ALA A 32 2.58 -3.32 0.40
CA ALA A 32 1.95 -2.62 -0.72
C ALA A 32 2.73 -1.36 -1.12
N ARG A 33 3.24 -0.58 -0.15
CA ARG A 33 4.10 0.59 -0.42
C ARG A 33 5.38 0.20 -1.15
N ARG A 34 6.04 -0.89 -0.73
CA ARG A 34 7.25 -1.40 -1.40
C ARG A 34 6.97 -1.83 -2.83
N THR A 35 5.88 -2.56 -3.05
CA THR A 35 5.46 -2.99 -4.40
C THR A 35 5.19 -1.78 -5.30
N LEU A 36 4.51 -0.75 -4.78
CA LEU A 36 4.24 0.47 -5.54
C LEU A 36 5.53 1.20 -5.92
N ALA A 37 6.47 1.35 -4.98
CA ALA A 37 7.76 1.98 -5.26
C ALA A 37 8.55 1.26 -6.37
N ILE A 38 8.50 -0.08 -6.41
CA ILE A 38 9.12 -0.86 -7.48
C ILE A 38 8.43 -0.58 -8.82
N ALA A 39 7.09 -0.56 -8.84
CA ALA A 39 6.33 -0.27 -10.05
C ALA A 39 6.62 1.14 -10.58
N GLU A 40 6.69 2.13 -9.71
CA GLU A 40 7.07 3.51 -10.04
C GLU A 40 8.49 3.58 -10.62
N ALA A 41 9.45 2.87 -10.01
CA ALA A 41 10.82 2.81 -10.52
C ALA A 41 10.91 2.14 -11.90
N ILE A 42 10.08 1.14 -12.18
CA ILE A 42 9.98 0.51 -13.51
C ILE A 42 9.40 1.50 -14.51
N ALA A 43 8.28 2.15 -14.16
CA ALA A 43 7.61 3.12 -15.03
C ALA A 43 8.54 4.29 -15.39
N GLY A 44 9.27 4.82 -14.41
CA GLY A 44 10.23 5.90 -14.63
C GLY A 44 11.37 5.52 -15.58
N ARG A 45 11.85 4.27 -15.54
CA ARG A 45 12.85 3.78 -16.52
C ARG A 45 12.28 3.65 -17.92
N SER A 46 11.04 3.17 -18.05
CA SER A 46 10.38 3.06 -19.35
C SER A 46 10.15 4.44 -19.97
N MET A 47 9.74 5.44 -19.19
CA MET A 47 9.55 6.82 -19.67
C MET A 47 10.85 7.52 -20.07
N ALA A 48 11.99 7.15 -19.47
CA ALA A 48 13.29 7.72 -19.83
C ALA A 48 13.89 7.10 -21.11
N ALA A 49 13.33 5.99 -21.58
CA ALA A 49 13.79 5.28 -22.78
C ALA A 49 12.98 5.63 -24.05
N GLU A 50 11.95 6.47 -23.91
CA GLU A 50 11.12 7.04 -24.99
C GLU A 50 11.50 8.50 -25.23
#